data_AF-A0A4Q3MFI7-F1
#
_entry.id   AF-A0A4Q3MFI7-F1
#
_cell.length_a   1.000
_cell.length_b   1.000
_cell.length_c   1.000
_cell.angle_alpha   90.00
_cell.angle_beta   90.00
_cell.angle_gamma   90.00
#
_symmetry.space_group_name_H-M   'P 1'
#
loop_
_entity.id
_entity.type
_entity.pdbx_description
1 polymer ?
#
loop_
_entity_poly.entity_id
_entity_poly.type
_entity_poly.pdbx_seq_one_letter_code
_entity_poly.pdbx_strand_id
1 'polypeptide(L)' 'MGQKIHPIGFRLPVTKNWSSRWYASNRKFAGMLAEDLQVR' A
#
# COMPACT_ATOMS: atom_id res chain seq x y z
N MET A 1 22.51 0.37 -18.81
CA MET A 1 21.72 -0.67 -18.12
C MET A 1 20.92 0.00 -17.02
N GLY A 2 19.64 0.26 -17.25
CA GLY A 2 18.81 1.11 -16.39
C GLY A 2 18.24 0.38 -15.17
N GLN A 3 17.87 1.15 -14.15
CA GLN A 3 17.14 0.65 -12.98
C GLN A 3 15.72 0.24 -13.41
N LYS A 4 15.33 -0.99 -13.09
CA LYS A 4 13.98 -1.50 -13.38
C LYS A 4 13.03 -1.15 -12.23
N ILE A 5 11.81 -0.75 -12.56
CA ILE A 5 10.75 -0.42 -11.59
C ILE A 5 10.18 -1.70 -10.98
N HIS A 6 9.73 -1.63 -9.73
CA HIS A 6 9.07 -2.75 -9.07
C HIS A 6 7.74 -3.12 -9.75
N PRO A 7 7.60 -4.35 -10.27
CA PRO A 7 6.48 -4.73 -11.14
C PRO A 7 5.13 -4.79 -10.43
N ILE A 8 5.11 -4.94 -9.11
CA ILE A 8 3.87 -4.96 -8.30
C ILE A 8 3.31 -3.56 -8.18
N GLY A 9 4.14 -2.57 -7.86
CA GLY A 9 3.71 -1.17 -7.72
C GLY A 9 3.21 -0.60 -9.04
N PHE A 10 3.90 -0.94 -10.14
CA PHE A 10 3.51 -0.54 -11.49
C PHE A 10 2.12 -1.08 -11.91
N ARG A 11 1.69 -2.23 -11.37
CA ARG A 11 0.43 -2.90 -11.72
C ARG A 11 -0.73 -2.64 -10.75
N LEU A 12 -0.50 -1.92 -9.65
CA LEU A 12 -1.54 -1.53 -8.68
C LEU A 12 -2.75 -0.81 -9.31
N PRO A 13 -2.61 0.08 -10.33
CA PRO A 13 -3.77 0.79 -10.86
C PRO A 13 -4.58 -0.01 -11.90
N VAL A 14 -4.03 -1.08 -12.48
CA VAL A 14 -4.64 -1.74 -13.65
C VAL A 14 -5.03 -3.20 -13.37
N THR A 15 -4.11 -4.01 -12.83
CA THR A 15 -4.30 -5.47 -12.78
C THR A 15 -4.10 -6.08 -11.39
N LYS A 16 -3.71 -5.30 -10.38
CA LYS A 16 -3.44 -5.81 -9.03
C LYS A 16 -4.11 -4.95 -7.96
N ASN A 17 -4.88 -5.58 -7.08
CA ASN A 17 -5.56 -4.88 -5.98
C ASN A 17 -4.60 -4.55 -4.82
N TRP A 18 -4.96 -3.52 -4.05
CA TRP A 18 -4.34 -3.18 -2.78
C TRP A 18 -4.42 -4.35 -1.80
N SER A 19 -3.35 -4.58 -1.04
CA SER A 19 -3.29 -5.66 -0.04
C SER A 19 -3.99 -5.30 1.27
N SER A 20 -4.09 -4.03 1.63
CA SER A 20 -4.97 -3.51 2.68
C SER A 20 -5.91 -2.47 2.10
N ARG A 21 -7.21 -2.68 2.26
CA ARG A 21 -8.26 -1.84 1.66
C ARG A 21 -9.16 -1.27 2.76
N TRP A 22 -8.68 -0.21 3.40
CA TRP A 22 -9.40 0.53 4.43
C TRP A 22 -9.29 2.04 4.16
N TYR A 23 -10.21 2.82 4.74
CA TYR A 23 -10.22 4.27 4.63
C TYR A 23 -10.08 4.90 6.01
N ALA A 24 -9.18 5.89 6.13
CA ALA A 24 -8.92 6.60 7.36
C ALA A 24 -9.02 8.10 7.18
N SER A 25 -9.52 8.80 8.19
CA SER A 25 -9.33 10.26 8.26
C SER A 25 -7.86 10.60 8.50
N ASN A 26 -7.44 11.78 8.05
CA ASN A 26 -6.03 12.20 8.07
C ASN A 26 -5.37 12.02 9.47
N ARG A 27 -6.13 12.30 10.55
CA ARG A 27 -5.65 12.15 11.94
C ARG A 27 -5.45 10.69 12.40
N LYS A 28 -6.16 9.75 11.79
CA LYS A 28 -6.16 8.32 12.18
C LYS A 28 -5.37 7.43 11.23
N PHE A 29 -4.91 7.97 10.10
CA PHE A 29 -4.16 7.21 9.09
C PHE A 29 -2.87 6.60 9.66
N ALA A 30 -2.08 7.39 10.40
CA ALA A 30 -0.80 6.93 10.94
C ALA A 30 -0.97 5.77 11.95
N GLY A 31 -2.00 5.85 12.81
CA GLY A 31 -2.30 4.80 13.79
C GLY A 31 -2.76 3.50 13.12
N MET A 32 -3.73 3.60 12.20
CA MET A 32 -4.21 2.43 11.46
C MET A 32 -3.12 1.77 10.60
N LEU A 33 -2.21 2.57 10.03
CA LEU A 33 -1.07 2.03 9.27
C LEU A 33 -0.10 1.28 10.19
N ALA A 34 0.16 1.80 11.39
CA ALA A 34 1.05 1.15 12.36
C ALA A 34 0.46 -0.18 12.85
N GLU A 35 -0.84 -0.23 13.13
CA GLU A 35 -1.56 -1.46 13.48
C GLU A 35 -1.53 -2.47 12.32
N ASP A 36 -1.81 -2.04 11.08
CA ASP A 36 -1.76 -2.91 9.89
C ASP A 36 -0.35 -3.47 9.66
N LEU A 37 0.71 -2.68 9.92
CA LEU A 37 2.09 -3.14 9.82
C LEU A 37 2.48 -4.13 10.94
N GLN A 38 1.91 -3.98 12.14
CA GLN A 38 2.16 -4.90 13.26
C GLN A 38 1.43 -6.24 13.09
N VAL A 39 0.27 -6.24 12.44
CA VAL A 39 -0.53 -7.45 12.19
C VAL A 39 0.00 -8.28 11.01
N ARG A 40 0.78 -7.66 10.12
CA ARG A 40 1.41 -8.30 8.95
C ARG A 40 2.69 -9.06 9.30
#